data_AF-A0A1F9SBX4-F1
#
_entry.id   AF-A0A1F9SBX4-F1
#
_cell.length_a   1.000
_cell.length_b   1.000
_cell.length_c   1.000
_cell.angle_alpha   90.00
_cell.angle_beta   90.00
_cell.angle_gamma   90.00
#
_symmetry.space_group_name_H-M   'P 1'
#
loop_
_entity.id
_entity.type
_entity.pdbx_description
1 polymer ?
#
loop_
_entity_poly.entity_id
_entity_poly.type
_entity_poly.pdbx_seq_one_letter_code
_entity_poly.pdbx_strand_id
1 'polypeptide(L)'
;MTMEKERAIQCVPAELMERLRALAARLWEDKNPASVHLNAVMEEFEPDVKTLGHIISEYETDYSGRLAFKDREYAQKEGRLKEEIEDINKRFSALESSHSACLRKIAEVKGVLAAKESELAELKAKTAEEESALNSKYVAKMQELYDRVSKKELEMLGRWEEKNKSIDSKIQGLENDYTARLSQLKLREKAMEEDFNARKAELIRTFDKVKAGMDVREKNLAAREEANGKGGRV
;
A
#
# COMPACT_ATOMS: atom_id res chain seq x y z
N MET A 1 -51.88 -49.13 43.73
CA MET A 1 -51.25 -50.38 44.23
C MET A 1 -51.70 -50.56 45.66
N THR A 2 -52.41 -51.64 45.90
CA THR A 2 -52.95 -52.10 47.18
C THR A 2 -51.79 -52.37 48.14
N MET A 3 -51.62 -51.55 49.18
CA MET A 3 -50.68 -51.86 50.26
C MET A 3 -51.24 -53.06 51.01
N GLU A 4 -50.64 -54.22 50.74
CA GLU A 4 -50.91 -55.47 51.43
C GLU A 4 -50.58 -55.28 52.91
N LYS A 5 -51.63 -55.39 53.74
CA LYS A 5 -51.62 -55.60 55.20
C LYS A 5 -50.20 -55.64 55.78
N GLU A 6 -49.69 -54.47 56.16
CA GLU A 6 -48.49 -54.34 56.98
C GLU A 6 -48.70 -55.23 58.20
N ARG A 7 -47.99 -56.35 58.24
CA ARG A 7 -48.01 -57.27 59.38
C ARG A 7 -47.33 -56.53 60.51
N ALA A 8 -48.12 -55.90 61.38
CA ALA A 8 -47.65 -55.39 62.66
C ALA A 8 -46.81 -56.50 63.31
N ILE A 9 -45.55 -56.19 63.60
CA ILE A 9 -44.63 -57.15 64.20
C ILE A 9 -45.11 -57.37 65.64
N GLN A 10 -45.98 -58.35 65.84
CA GLN A 10 -46.51 -58.67 67.15
C GLN A 10 -45.58 -59.70 67.82
N CYS A 11 -44.96 -59.34 68.95
CA CYS A 11 -44.07 -60.24 69.70
C CYS A 11 -44.76 -61.53 70.15
N VAL A 12 -46.08 -61.50 70.30
CA VAL A 12 -46.93 -62.68 70.51
C VAL A 12 -48.11 -62.57 69.56
N PRO A 13 -48.35 -63.57 68.67
CA PRO A 13 -49.52 -63.56 67.80
C PRO A 13 -50.80 -63.42 68.64
N ALA A 14 -51.65 -62.45 68.33
CA ALA A 14 -52.95 -62.30 69.01
C ALA A 14 -53.74 -63.62 69.01
N GLU A 15 -53.65 -64.37 67.92
CA GLU A 15 -54.24 -65.70 67.76
C GLU A 15 -53.75 -66.72 68.80
N LEU A 16 -52.50 -66.62 69.26
CA LEU A 16 -51.94 -67.53 70.27
C LEU A 16 -52.50 -67.18 71.67
N MET A 17 -52.58 -65.89 72.02
CA MET A 17 -53.18 -65.45 73.28
C MET A 17 -54.67 -65.78 73.34
N GLU A 18 -55.40 -65.63 72.23
CA GLU A 18 -56.80 -66.02 72.13
C GLU A 18 -56.99 -67.54 72.30
N ARG A 19 -56.14 -68.36 71.68
CA ARG A 19 -56.16 -69.82 71.85
C ARG A 19 -55.85 -70.23 73.29
N LEU A 20 -54.91 -69.57 73.96
CA LEU A 20 -54.58 -69.82 75.36
C LEU A 20 -55.72 -69.42 76.30
N ARG A 21 -56.40 -68.28 76.05
CA ARG A 21 -57.61 -67.87 76.79
C ARG A 21 -58.75 -68.89 76.62
N ALA A 22 -58.97 -69.36 75.40
CA ALA A 22 -59.97 -70.37 75.10
C ALA A 22 -59.66 -71.71 75.78
N LEU A 23 -58.38 -72.12 75.81
CA LEU A 23 -57.95 -73.32 76.52
C LEU A 23 -58.11 -73.18 78.03
N ALA A 24 -57.76 -72.03 78.60
CA ALA A 24 -57.94 -71.75 80.01
C ALA A 24 -59.42 -71.79 80.43
N ALA A 25 -60.32 -71.23 79.59
CA ALA A 25 -61.76 -71.29 79.80
C ALA A 25 -62.31 -72.73 79.79
N ARG A 26 -61.89 -73.56 78.83
CA ARG A 26 -62.30 -74.98 78.76
C ARG A 26 -61.78 -75.78 79.96
N LEU A 27 -60.52 -75.58 80.35
CA LEU A 27 -59.94 -76.25 81.52
C LEU A 27 -60.61 -75.81 82.84
N TRP A 28 -61.11 -74.58 82.90
CA TRP A 28 -61.88 -74.07 84.03
C TRP A 28 -63.26 -74.75 84.13
N GLU A 29 -63.96 -74.89 82.99
CA GLU A 29 -65.23 -75.63 82.90
C GLU A 29 -65.07 -77.10 83.32
N ASP A 30 -63.96 -77.73 82.95
CA ASP A 30 -63.62 -79.11 83.31
C ASP A 30 -63.11 -79.27 84.77
N LYS A 31 -63.09 -78.19 85.56
CA LYS A 31 -62.57 -78.14 86.95
C LYS A 31 -61.11 -78.61 87.08
N ASN A 32 -60.30 -78.41 86.04
CA ASN A 32 -58.91 -78.80 86.03
C ASN A 32 -58.03 -77.73 86.73
N PRO A 33 -57.22 -78.07 87.76
CA PRO A 33 -56.35 -77.11 88.45
C PRO A 33 -55.30 -76.45 87.54
N ALA A 34 -54.99 -77.05 86.38
CA ALA A 34 -54.10 -76.45 85.38
C ALA A 34 -54.65 -75.12 84.79
N SER A 35 -55.96 -74.89 84.83
CA SER A 35 -56.57 -73.62 84.39
C SER A 35 -56.13 -72.44 85.25
N VAL A 36 -56.01 -72.64 86.57
CA VAL A 36 -55.55 -71.61 87.52
C VAL A 36 -54.11 -71.25 87.23
N HIS A 37 -53.25 -72.24 87.02
CA HIS A 37 -51.84 -72.03 86.69
C HIS A 37 -51.66 -71.36 85.32
N LEU A 38 -52.46 -71.76 84.32
CA LEU A 38 -52.42 -71.13 82.99
C LEU A 38 -52.88 -69.67 83.06
N ASN A 39 -53.97 -69.36 83.77
CA ASN A 39 -54.42 -67.98 83.97
C ASN A 39 -53.38 -67.15 84.74
N ALA A 40 -52.76 -67.70 85.78
CA ALA A 40 -51.72 -67.00 86.54
C ALA A 40 -50.51 -66.65 85.65
N VAL A 41 -50.06 -67.58 84.80
CA VAL A 41 -48.98 -67.33 83.83
C VAL A 41 -49.41 -66.29 82.79
N MET A 42 -50.64 -66.36 82.29
CA MET A 42 -51.15 -65.37 81.33
C MET A 42 -51.28 -63.97 81.95
N GLU A 43 -51.70 -63.87 83.21
CA GLU A 43 -51.76 -62.61 83.96
C GLU A 43 -50.36 -62.06 84.29
N GLU A 44 -49.39 -62.94 84.57
CA GLU A 44 -47.99 -62.56 84.83
C GLU A 44 -47.33 -61.94 83.58
N PHE A 45 -47.57 -62.49 82.39
CA PHE A 45 -46.96 -62.01 81.14
C PHE A 45 -47.79 -60.97 80.37
N GLU A 46 -49.06 -60.75 80.72
CA GLU A 46 -49.91 -59.76 80.04
C GLU A 46 -49.33 -58.32 80.08
N PRO A 47 -48.77 -57.82 81.20
CA PRO A 47 -48.11 -56.53 81.26
C PRO A 47 -46.91 -56.43 80.30
N ASP A 48 -46.10 -57.49 80.18
CA ASP A 48 -44.93 -57.52 79.32
C ASP A 48 -45.31 -57.49 77.85
N VAL A 49 -46.35 -58.23 77.45
CA VAL A 49 -46.87 -58.23 76.08
C VAL A 49 -47.41 -56.85 75.69
N LYS A 50 -48.14 -56.17 76.60
CA LYS A 50 -48.61 -54.79 76.37
C LYS A 50 -47.45 -53.80 76.27
N THR A 51 -46.45 -53.95 77.14
CA THR A 51 -45.26 -53.09 77.15
C THR A 51 -44.46 -53.24 75.86
N LEU A 52 -44.23 -54.48 75.40
CA LEU A 52 -43.58 -54.76 74.12
C LEU A 52 -44.37 -54.19 72.93
N GLY A 53 -45.71 -54.33 72.93
CA GLY A 53 -46.56 -53.73 71.91
C GLY A 53 -46.44 -52.19 71.85
N HIS A 54 -46.36 -51.54 73.02
CA HIS A 54 -46.14 -50.10 73.08
C HIS A 54 -44.75 -49.70 72.56
N ILE A 55 -43.70 -50.40 72.98
CA ILE A 55 -42.32 -50.18 72.50
C ILE A 55 -42.24 -50.31 70.98
N ILE A 56 -42.85 -51.36 70.40
CA ILE A 56 -42.89 -51.55 68.95
C ILE A 56 -43.59 -50.37 68.27
N SER A 57 -44.75 -49.95 68.78
CA SER A 57 -45.49 -48.82 68.22
C SER A 57 -44.70 -47.50 68.29
N GLU A 58 -43.96 -47.27 69.38
CA GLU A 58 -43.06 -46.12 69.50
C GLU A 58 -41.93 -46.18 68.46
N TYR A 59 -41.32 -47.34 68.25
CA TYR A 59 -40.30 -47.52 67.20
C TYR A 59 -40.88 -47.33 65.80
N GLU A 60 -42.03 -47.91 65.48
CA GLU A 60 -42.70 -47.72 64.18
C GLU A 60 -43.01 -46.22 63.94
N THR A 61 -43.43 -45.51 64.98
CA THR A 61 -43.69 -44.07 64.92
C THR A 61 -42.40 -43.26 64.72
N ASP A 62 -41.32 -43.58 65.43
CA ASP A 62 -40.01 -42.93 65.25
C ASP A 62 -39.43 -43.20 63.85
N TYR A 63 -39.43 -44.46 63.39
CA TYR A 63 -38.91 -44.81 62.06
C TYR A 63 -39.73 -44.19 60.93
N SER A 64 -41.06 -44.21 61.01
CA SER A 64 -41.93 -43.54 60.03
C SER A 64 -41.71 -42.02 60.03
N GLY A 65 -41.52 -41.41 61.21
CA GLY A 65 -41.15 -40.00 61.34
C GLY A 65 -39.81 -39.68 60.67
N ARG A 66 -38.77 -40.48 60.93
CA ARG A 66 -37.44 -40.33 60.31
C ARG A 66 -37.49 -40.52 58.80
N LEU A 67 -38.25 -41.51 58.32
CA LEU A 67 -38.43 -41.77 56.90
C LEU A 67 -39.13 -40.59 56.22
N ALA A 68 -40.25 -40.12 56.76
CA ALA A 68 -40.98 -38.97 56.24
C ALA A 68 -40.14 -37.68 56.23
N PHE A 69 -39.30 -37.48 57.25
CA PHE A 69 -38.35 -36.36 57.28
C PHE A 69 -37.33 -36.47 56.13
N LYS A 70 -36.74 -37.66 55.93
CA LYS A 70 -35.75 -37.90 54.88
C LYS A 70 -36.36 -37.77 53.48
N ASP A 71 -37.57 -38.27 53.28
CA ASP A 71 -38.28 -38.13 52.00
C ASP A 71 -38.53 -36.67 51.65
N ARG A 72 -38.93 -35.85 52.62
CA ARG A 72 -39.07 -34.38 52.42
C ARG A 72 -37.73 -33.73 52.10
N GLU A 73 -36.67 -34.09 52.83
CA GLU A 73 -35.32 -33.55 52.61
C GLU A 73 -34.81 -33.88 51.19
N TYR A 74 -35.01 -35.12 50.73
CA TYR A 74 -34.62 -35.54 49.39
C TYR A 74 -35.50 -34.92 48.31
N ALA A 75 -36.81 -34.82 48.50
CA ALA A 75 -37.70 -34.15 47.57
C ALA A 75 -37.33 -32.67 47.39
N GLN A 76 -36.95 -31.98 48.46
CA GLN A 76 -36.47 -30.60 48.40
C GLN A 76 -35.14 -30.48 47.64
N LYS A 77 -34.19 -31.39 47.91
CA LYS A 77 -32.91 -31.44 47.18
C LYS A 77 -33.10 -31.71 45.70
N GLU A 78 -33.98 -32.65 45.35
CA GLU A 78 -34.31 -32.97 43.97
C GLU A 78 -34.95 -31.77 43.25
N GLY A 79 -35.88 -31.06 43.91
CA GLY A 79 -36.48 -29.84 43.40
C GLY A 79 -35.43 -28.78 43.08
N ARG A 80 -34.53 -28.49 44.03
CA ARG A 80 -33.44 -27.52 43.84
C ARG A 80 -32.52 -27.91 42.69
N LEU A 81 -32.13 -29.17 42.59
CA LEU A 81 -31.28 -29.65 41.50
C LEU A 81 -31.98 -29.53 40.14
N LYS A 82 -33.30 -29.76 40.06
CA LYS A 82 -34.07 -29.55 38.83
C LYS A 82 -34.09 -28.08 38.42
N GLU A 83 -34.28 -27.16 39.37
CA GLU A 83 -34.22 -25.71 39.12
C GLU A 83 -32.83 -25.28 38.64
N GLU A 84 -31.76 -25.79 39.27
CA GLU A 84 -30.37 -25.53 38.86
C GLU A 84 -30.10 -26.03 37.43
N ILE A 85 -30.57 -27.24 37.08
CA ILE A 85 -30.46 -27.79 35.72
C ILE A 85 -31.19 -26.90 34.71
N GLU A 86 -32.40 -26.45 35.03
CA GLU A 86 -33.17 -25.59 34.14
C GLU A 86 -32.49 -24.23 33.92
N ASP A 87 -31.98 -23.60 34.98
CA ASP A 87 -31.24 -22.34 34.89
C ASP A 87 -29.96 -22.49 34.06
N ILE A 88 -29.18 -23.56 34.28
CA ILE A 88 -27.98 -23.85 33.50
C ILE A 88 -28.33 -24.05 32.02
N ASN A 89 -29.39 -24.80 31.70
CA ASN A 89 -29.83 -25.00 30.32
C ASN A 89 -30.25 -23.70 29.64
N LYS A 90 -30.94 -22.81 30.36
CA LYS A 90 -31.30 -21.46 29.86
C LYS A 90 -30.05 -20.64 29.56
N ARG A 91 -29.08 -20.60 30.47
CA ARG A 91 -27.80 -19.90 30.28
C ARG A 91 -26.99 -20.47 29.12
N PHE A 92 -26.95 -21.79 29.00
CA PHE A 92 -26.25 -22.47 27.91
C PHE A 92 -26.86 -22.12 26.56
N SER A 93 -28.19 -22.18 26.43
CA SER A 93 -28.91 -21.83 25.20
C SER A 93 -28.71 -20.36 24.79
N ALA A 94 -28.69 -19.45 25.78
CA ALA A 94 -28.39 -18.04 25.54
C ALA A 94 -26.95 -17.81 25.07
N LEU A 95 -25.99 -18.52 25.67
CA LEU A 95 -24.58 -18.44 25.28
C LEU A 95 -24.36 -19.00 23.87
N GLU A 96 -24.99 -20.13 23.53
CA GLU A 96 -24.93 -20.73 22.19
C GLU A 96 -25.52 -19.79 21.12
N SER A 97 -26.65 -19.15 21.43
CA SER A 97 -27.25 -18.13 20.56
C SER A 97 -26.32 -16.94 20.35
N SER A 98 -25.71 -16.42 21.42
CA SER A 98 -24.73 -15.33 21.36
C SER A 98 -23.49 -15.72 20.55
N HIS A 99 -22.96 -16.91 20.77
CA HIS A 99 -21.81 -17.45 20.03
C HIS A 99 -22.12 -17.56 18.53
N SER A 100 -23.29 -18.09 18.16
CA SER A 100 -23.72 -18.17 16.75
C SER A 100 -23.85 -16.79 16.08
N ALA A 101 -24.33 -15.78 16.81
CA ALA A 101 -24.42 -14.41 16.32
C ALA A 101 -23.02 -13.80 16.12
N CYS A 102 -22.10 -14.06 17.06
CA CYS A 102 -20.71 -13.63 16.95
C CYS A 102 -20.02 -14.25 15.73
N LEU A 103 -20.20 -15.55 15.49
CA LEU A 103 -19.65 -16.23 14.31
C LEU A 103 -20.18 -15.64 13.00
N ARG A 104 -21.48 -15.33 12.91
CA ARG A 104 -22.06 -14.65 11.74
C ARG A 104 -21.43 -13.29 11.51
N LYS A 105 -21.26 -12.49 12.58
CA LYS A 105 -20.61 -11.18 12.50
C LYS A 105 -19.14 -11.28 12.07
N ILE A 106 -18.42 -12.29 12.54
CA ILE A 106 -17.03 -12.56 12.10
C ILE A 106 -17.01 -12.88 10.60
N ALA A 107 -17.92 -13.70 10.11
CA ALA A 107 -18.02 -14.03 8.69
C ALA A 107 -18.34 -12.79 7.84
N GLU A 108 -19.28 -11.96 8.28
CA GLU A 108 -19.62 -10.69 7.63
C GLU A 108 -18.42 -9.74 7.54
N VAL A 109 -17.74 -9.51 8.68
CA VAL A 109 -16.56 -8.63 8.73
C VAL A 109 -15.44 -9.16 7.84
N LYS A 110 -15.21 -10.48 7.80
CA LYS A 110 -14.24 -11.09 6.88
C LYS A 110 -14.59 -10.84 5.42
N GLY A 111 -15.88 -10.94 5.06
CA GLY A 111 -16.35 -10.65 3.70
C GLY A 111 -16.13 -9.19 3.32
N VAL A 112 -16.48 -8.25 4.21
CA VAL A 112 -16.24 -6.81 4.00
C VAL A 112 -14.75 -6.50 3.87
N LEU A 113 -13.91 -7.10 4.72
CA LEU A 113 -12.47 -6.91 4.67
C LEU A 113 -11.90 -7.38 3.32
N ALA A 114 -12.26 -8.58 2.87
CA ALA A 114 -11.80 -9.11 1.59
C ALA A 114 -12.23 -8.23 0.40
N ALA A 115 -13.46 -7.70 0.42
CA ALA A 115 -13.93 -6.76 -0.60
C ALA A 115 -13.10 -5.47 -0.61
N LYS A 116 -12.81 -4.91 0.57
CA LYS A 116 -11.99 -3.70 0.69
C LYS A 116 -10.53 -3.92 0.29
N GLU A 117 -9.96 -5.09 0.58
CA GLU A 117 -8.63 -5.47 0.11
C GLU A 117 -8.58 -5.56 -1.42
N SER A 118 -9.62 -6.11 -2.06
CA SER A 118 -9.74 -6.14 -3.52
C SER A 118 -9.84 -4.74 -4.13
N GLU A 119 -10.72 -3.89 -3.60
CA GLU A 119 -10.85 -2.48 -4.04
C GLU A 119 -9.52 -1.73 -3.91
N LEU A 120 -8.80 -1.94 -2.81
CA LEU A 120 -7.51 -1.30 -2.55
C LEU A 120 -6.42 -1.81 -3.51
N ALA A 121 -6.43 -3.11 -3.85
CA ALA A 121 -5.52 -3.66 -4.85
C ALA A 121 -5.79 -3.09 -6.24
N GLU A 122 -7.06 -2.97 -6.65
CA GLU A 122 -7.45 -2.35 -7.92
C GLU A 122 -7.04 -0.88 -7.98
N LEU A 123 -7.27 -0.11 -6.91
CA LEU A 123 -6.86 1.29 -6.84
C LEU A 123 -5.34 1.44 -6.95
N LYS A 124 -4.57 0.61 -6.25
CA LYS A 124 -3.10 0.61 -6.37
C LYS A 124 -2.62 0.32 -7.79
N ALA A 125 -3.23 -0.65 -8.46
CA ALA A 125 -2.90 -0.97 -9.85
C ALA A 125 -3.19 0.22 -10.78
N LYS A 126 -4.38 0.83 -10.65
CA LYS A 126 -4.75 2.03 -11.43
C LYS A 126 -3.80 3.20 -11.18
N THR A 127 -3.46 3.49 -9.93
CA THR A 127 -2.51 4.56 -9.60
C THR A 127 -1.14 4.30 -10.21
N ALA A 128 -0.63 3.06 -10.15
CA ALA A 128 0.65 2.71 -10.76
C ALA A 128 0.63 2.86 -12.30
N GLU A 129 -0.48 2.49 -12.95
CA GLU A 129 -0.68 2.70 -14.39
C GLU A 129 -0.73 4.18 -14.77
N GLU A 130 -1.47 4.98 -13.99
CA GLU A 130 -1.57 6.44 -14.19
C GLU A 130 -0.22 7.13 -13.99
N GLU A 131 0.53 6.77 -12.96
CA GLU A 131 1.88 7.27 -12.71
C GLU A 131 2.83 6.92 -13.87
N SER A 132 2.80 5.67 -14.34
CA SER A 132 3.60 5.22 -15.49
C SER A 132 3.24 5.98 -16.78
N ALA A 133 1.95 6.16 -17.03
CA ALA A 133 1.46 6.92 -18.19
C ALA A 133 1.86 8.39 -18.11
N LEU A 134 1.77 9.01 -16.93
CA LEU A 134 2.18 10.40 -16.72
C LEU A 134 3.70 10.56 -16.90
N ASN A 135 4.49 9.66 -16.33
CA ASN A 135 5.95 9.67 -16.47
C ASN A 135 6.36 9.51 -17.94
N SER A 136 5.70 8.60 -18.68
CA SER A 136 5.93 8.41 -20.11
C SER A 136 5.64 9.68 -20.92
N LYS A 137 4.52 10.37 -20.63
CA LYS A 137 4.18 11.66 -21.25
C LYS A 137 5.22 12.74 -20.93
N TYR A 138 5.67 12.80 -19.68
CA TYR A 138 6.68 13.76 -19.24
C TYR A 138 8.01 13.55 -19.98
N VAL A 139 8.50 12.30 -20.03
CA VAL A 139 9.72 11.94 -20.76
C VAL A 139 9.61 12.26 -22.24
N ALA A 140 8.49 11.90 -22.88
CA ALA A 140 8.24 12.23 -24.28
C ALA A 140 8.26 13.75 -24.53
N LYS A 141 7.68 14.55 -23.62
CA LYS A 141 7.68 16.01 -23.74
C LYS A 141 9.07 16.61 -23.56
N MET A 142 9.85 16.09 -22.62
CA MET A 142 11.25 16.49 -22.43
C MET A 142 12.06 16.20 -23.68
N GLN A 143 11.92 15.01 -24.28
CA GLN A 143 12.60 14.66 -25.53
C GLN A 143 12.20 15.60 -26.67
N GLU A 144 10.90 15.88 -26.85
CA GLU A 144 10.41 16.82 -27.87
C GLU A 144 11.03 18.23 -27.71
N LEU A 145 11.19 18.70 -26.46
CA LEU A 145 11.82 19.99 -26.18
C LEU A 145 13.31 19.97 -26.51
N TYR A 146 14.04 18.91 -26.13
CA TYR A 146 15.46 18.75 -26.48
C TYR A 146 15.64 18.73 -28.00
N ASP A 147 14.85 17.94 -28.73
CA ASP A 147 14.93 17.84 -30.18
C ASP A 147 14.63 19.19 -30.84
N ARG A 148 13.63 19.93 -30.33
CA ARG A 148 13.29 21.27 -30.84
C ARG A 148 14.40 22.29 -30.59
N VAL A 149 15.03 22.26 -29.43
CA VAL A 149 16.15 23.15 -29.10
C VAL A 149 17.35 22.81 -29.98
N SER A 150 17.73 21.54 -30.05
CA SER A 150 18.85 21.08 -30.89
C SER A 150 18.64 21.45 -32.36
N LYS A 151 17.43 21.26 -32.90
CA LYS A 151 17.10 21.66 -34.28
C LYS A 151 17.27 23.17 -34.49
N LYS A 152 16.82 24.01 -33.55
CA LYS A 152 16.99 25.47 -33.64
C LYS A 152 18.46 25.87 -33.58
N GLU A 153 19.26 25.23 -32.72
CA GLU A 153 20.70 25.48 -32.63
C GLU A 153 21.39 25.14 -33.94
N LEU A 154 21.09 23.99 -34.55
CA LEU A 154 21.62 23.60 -35.86
C LEU A 154 21.18 24.57 -36.97
N GLU A 155 19.92 25.00 -36.99
CA GLU A 155 19.43 26.00 -37.94
C GLU A 155 20.14 27.36 -37.78
N MET A 156 20.39 27.81 -36.54
CA MET A 156 21.13 29.04 -36.27
C MET A 156 22.59 28.93 -36.70
N LEU A 157 23.25 27.81 -36.40
CA LEU A 157 24.62 27.53 -36.85
C LEU A 157 24.72 27.53 -38.38
N GLY A 158 23.79 26.85 -39.06
CA GLY A 158 23.74 26.85 -40.54
C GLY A 158 23.58 28.25 -41.13
N ARG A 159 22.67 29.07 -40.59
CA ARG A 159 22.53 30.48 -41.03
C ARG A 159 23.78 31.31 -40.76
N TRP A 160 24.48 31.04 -39.65
CA TRP A 160 25.71 31.73 -39.32
C TRP A 160 26.84 31.34 -40.28
N GLU A 161 26.99 30.05 -40.60
CA GLU A 161 27.95 29.56 -41.59
C GLU A 161 27.69 30.12 -43.00
N GLU A 162 26.43 30.16 -43.43
CA GLU A 162 26.04 30.77 -44.72
C GLU A 162 26.38 32.25 -44.76
N LYS A 163 26.09 32.98 -43.69
CA LYS A 163 26.45 34.40 -43.57
C LYS A 163 27.95 34.59 -43.60
N ASN A 164 28.72 33.75 -42.92
CA ASN A 164 30.18 33.82 -42.91
C ASN A 164 30.74 33.59 -44.31
N LYS A 165 30.30 32.52 -45.00
CA LYS A 165 30.67 32.25 -46.41
C LYS A 165 30.32 33.41 -47.35
N SER A 166 29.16 34.04 -47.16
CA SER A 166 28.77 35.22 -47.95
C SER A 166 29.69 36.42 -47.70
N ILE A 167 30.09 36.65 -46.46
CA ILE A 167 31.05 37.70 -46.10
C ILE A 167 32.43 37.40 -46.69
N ASP A 168 32.93 36.18 -46.53
CA ASP A 168 34.23 35.74 -47.09
C ASP A 168 34.25 35.92 -48.62
N SER A 169 33.16 35.56 -49.31
CA SER A 169 33.01 35.76 -50.75
C SER A 169 33.03 37.24 -51.15
N LYS A 170 32.41 38.12 -50.35
CA LYS A 170 32.43 39.58 -50.57
C LYS A 170 33.82 40.15 -50.34
N ILE A 171 34.53 39.69 -49.30
CA ILE A 171 35.92 40.10 -49.02
C ILE A 171 36.80 39.71 -50.20
N GLN A 172 36.73 38.47 -50.66
CA GLN A 172 37.50 37.99 -51.81
C GLN A 172 37.17 38.80 -53.08
N GLY A 173 35.89 39.13 -53.31
CA GLY A 173 35.49 40.01 -54.40
C GLY A 173 36.11 41.41 -54.32
N LEU A 174 36.07 42.04 -53.14
CA LEU A 174 36.69 43.35 -52.91
C LEU A 174 38.21 43.32 -53.05
N GLU A 175 38.87 42.25 -52.61
CA GLU A 175 40.31 42.04 -52.79
C GLU A 175 40.68 41.92 -54.28
N ASN A 176 39.88 41.19 -55.05
CA ASN A 176 40.06 41.07 -56.50
C ASN A 176 39.86 42.42 -57.21
N ASP A 177 38.82 43.18 -56.85
CA ASP A 177 38.58 44.52 -57.41
C ASP A 177 39.70 45.50 -57.05
N TYR A 178 40.19 45.45 -55.81
CA TYR A 178 41.30 46.28 -55.34
C TYR A 178 42.59 45.95 -56.09
N THR A 179 42.94 44.66 -56.22
CA THR A 179 44.13 44.23 -56.96
C THR A 179 44.05 44.57 -58.45
N ALA A 180 42.87 44.42 -59.07
CA ALA A 180 42.63 44.83 -60.45
C ALA A 180 42.82 46.34 -60.63
N ARG A 181 42.22 47.17 -59.77
CA ARG A 181 42.40 48.64 -59.79
C ARG A 181 43.87 49.03 -59.58
N LEU A 182 44.55 48.39 -58.65
CA LEU A 182 45.97 48.63 -58.39
C LEU A 182 46.81 48.32 -59.64
N SER A 183 46.53 47.21 -60.34
CA SER A 183 47.21 46.85 -61.58
C SER A 183 46.94 47.86 -62.71
N GLN A 184 45.70 48.33 -62.86
CA GLN A 184 45.33 49.36 -63.83
C GLN A 184 46.04 50.68 -63.54
N LEU A 185 46.09 51.10 -62.27
CA LEU A 185 46.80 52.31 -61.86
C LEU A 185 48.30 52.20 -62.15
N LYS A 186 48.94 51.05 -61.86
CA LYS A 186 50.35 50.80 -62.20
C LYS A 186 50.60 50.85 -63.71
N LEU A 187 49.72 50.27 -64.53
CA LEU A 187 49.83 50.34 -65.99
C LEU A 187 49.69 51.79 -66.49
N ARG A 188 48.76 52.55 -65.92
CA ARG A 188 48.56 53.97 -66.25
C ARG A 188 49.75 54.83 -65.81
N GLU A 189 50.28 54.60 -64.62
CA GLU A 189 51.50 55.23 -64.10
C GLU A 189 52.67 54.98 -65.06
N LYS A 190 52.91 53.70 -65.41
CA LYS A 190 53.96 53.33 -66.37
C LYS A 190 53.77 53.98 -67.74
N ALA A 191 52.55 54.00 -68.28
CA ALA A 191 52.25 54.66 -69.56
C ALA A 191 52.53 56.17 -69.49
N MET A 192 52.17 56.83 -68.39
CA MET A 192 52.45 58.26 -68.18
C MET A 192 53.95 58.52 -68.01
N GLU A 193 54.69 57.64 -67.34
CA GLU A 193 56.16 57.70 -67.24
C GLU A 193 56.81 57.53 -68.61
N GLU A 194 56.36 56.58 -69.43
CA GLU A 194 56.82 56.37 -70.81
C GLU A 194 56.53 57.59 -71.69
N ASP A 195 55.32 58.16 -71.63
CA ASP A 195 54.92 59.38 -72.34
C ASP A 195 55.77 60.58 -71.91
N PHE A 196 55.99 60.74 -70.59
CA PHE A 196 56.84 61.80 -70.05
C PHE A 196 58.29 61.65 -70.54
N ASN A 197 58.83 60.44 -70.52
CA ASN A 197 60.17 60.13 -71.02
C ASN A 197 60.28 60.36 -72.53
N ALA A 198 59.26 60.00 -73.31
CA ALA A 198 59.21 60.25 -74.75
C ALA A 198 59.21 61.76 -75.05
N ARG A 199 58.37 62.55 -74.38
CA ARG A 199 58.35 64.01 -74.49
C ARG A 199 59.67 64.64 -74.06
N LYS A 200 60.28 64.15 -72.98
CA LYS A 200 61.61 64.58 -72.55
C LYS A 200 62.67 64.29 -73.61
N ALA A 201 62.64 63.12 -74.24
CA ALA A 201 63.54 62.75 -75.33
C ALA A 201 63.32 63.61 -76.59
N GLU A 202 62.06 63.92 -76.95
CA GLU A 202 61.74 64.86 -78.02
C GLU A 202 62.23 66.29 -77.71
N LEU A 203 62.05 66.76 -76.48
CA LEU A 203 62.54 68.06 -76.05
C LEU A 203 64.07 68.13 -76.12
N ILE A 204 64.77 67.07 -75.70
CA ILE A 204 66.22 66.97 -75.85
C ILE A 204 66.60 66.99 -77.34
N ARG A 205 65.95 66.20 -78.20
CA ARG A 205 66.22 66.20 -79.65
C ARG A 205 65.97 67.56 -80.31
N THR A 206 64.88 68.24 -79.95
CA THR A 206 64.58 69.57 -80.49
C THR A 206 65.59 70.60 -79.99
N PHE A 207 65.97 70.54 -78.71
CA PHE A 207 67.04 71.35 -78.15
C PHE A 207 68.38 71.12 -78.86
N ASP A 208 68.76 69.85 -79.08
CA ASP A 208 69.97 69.47 -79.82
C ASP A 208 69.92 69.95 -81.27
N LYS A 209 68.77 69.88 -81.94
CA LYS A 209 68.58 70.39 -83.30
C LYS A 209 68.68 71.91 -83.36
N VAL A 210 68.11 72.62 -82.38
CA VAL A 210 68.24 74.08 -82.26
C VAL A 210 69.70 74.46 -81.98
N LYS A 211 70.37 73.74 -81.08
CA LYS A 211 71.78 73.93 -80.77
C LYS A 211 72.66 73.70 -81.99
N ALA A 212 72.49 72.60 -82.71
CA ALA A 212 73.19 72.35 -83.97
C ALA A 212 72.89 73.44 -85.02
N GLY A 213 71.65 73.93 -85.08
CA GLY A 213 71.28 75.07 -85.93
C GLY A 213 71.96 76.39 -85.52
N MET A 214 72.17 76.62 -84.22
CA MET A 214 72.94 77.76 -83.71
C MET A 214 74.43 77.59 -83.99
N ASP A 215 75.01 76.42 -83.75
CA ASP A 215 76.42 76.13 -84.01
C ASP A 215 76.75 76.31 -85.51
N VAL A 216 75.83 75.92 -86.41
CA VAL A 216 75.96 76.18 -87.86
C VAL A 216 75.89 77.67 -88.18
N ARG A 217 74.98 78.43 -87.52
CA ARG A 217 74.92 79.89 -87.68
C ARG A 217 76.17 80.58 -87.14
N GLU A 218 76.69 80.15 -86.00
CA GLU A 218 77.95 80.64 -85.45
C GLU A 218 79.12 80.32 -86.37
N LYS A 219 79.22 79.10 -86.91
CA LYS A 219 80.23 78.76 -87.92
C LYS A 219 80.10 79.59 -89.18
N ASN A 220 78.88 79.84 -89.66
CA ASN A 220 78.64 80.69 -90.82
C ASN A 220 78.97 82.16 -90.52
N LEU A 221 78.74 82.65 -89.30
CA LEU A 221 79.12 83.99 -88.87
C LEU A 221 80.64 84.12 -88.71
N ALA A 222 81.29 83.16 -88.06
CA ALA A 222 82.75 83.09 -87.93
C ALA A 222 83.43 83.00 -89.31
N ALA A 223 82.90 82.21 -90.25
CA ALA A 223 83.37 82.19 -91.64
C ALA A 223 83.15 83.53 -92.37
N ARG A 224 82.09 84.28 -92.02
CA ARG A 224 81.82 85.62 -92.55
C ARG A 224 82.74 86.68 -91.95
N GLU A 225 83.12 86.53 -90.70
CA GLU A 225 84.11 87.37 -90.01
C GLU A 225 85.53 87.07 -90.50
N GLU A 226 85.88 85.81 -90.77
CA GLU A 226 87.14 85.43 -91.45
C GLU A 226 87.20 85.92 -92.90
N ALA A 227 86.07 85.99 -93.61
CA ALA A 227 86.00 86.55 -94.97
C ALA A 227 86.11 88.09 -95.01
N ASN A 228 85.74 88.78 -93.92
CA ASN A 228 85.86 90.25 -93.80
C ASN A 228 87.18 90.71 -93.14
N GLY A 229 88.08 89.80 -92.77
CA GLY A 229 89.38 90.09 -92.17
C GLY A 229 90.56 90.24 -93.15
N LYS A 230 90.36 90.09 -94.47
CA LYS A 230 91.45 90.17 -95.48
C LYS A 230 91.05 91.01 -96.71
N GLY A 231 91.30 92.31 -96.62
CA GLY A 231 91.23 93.31 -97.68
C GLY A 231 90.78 94.65 -97.07
N GLY A 232 91.64 95.58 -96.68
CA GLY A 232 92.78 96.11 -97.42
C GLY A 232 92.56 97.60 -97.65
N ARG A 233 93.34 98.42 -96.93
CA ARG A 233 93.98 99.67 -97.41
C ARG A 233 93.35 100.33 -98.65
N VAL A 234 92.63 101.44 -98.44
CA VAL A 234 93.09 102.82 -98.67
C VAL A 234 92.49 103.68 -97.57
#